data_AF-A0A4Q7P631-F1
#
_entry.id   AF-A0A4Q7P631-F1
#
_cell.length_a   1.000
_cell.length_b   1.000
_cell.length_c   1.000
_cell.angle_alpha   90.00
_cell.angle_beta   90.00
_cell.angle_gamma   90.00
#
_symmetry.space_group_name_H-M   'P 1'
#
loop_
_entity.id
_entity.type
_entity.pdbx_description
1 polymer ?
#
loop_
_entity_poly.entity_id
_entity_poly.type
_entity_poly.pdbx_seq_one_letter_code
_entity_poly.pdbx_strand_id
1 'polypeptide(L)'
;MDLVKWTKNIKPKFPKVVENFFGKIMGQGSAEHEEVATLPSVNISDENKAFEVAVAVPGLDKKDIKVEVQDGYLKISSEKQYEKEEKDKNWMRREFGYASFQRVFQLPQGADPEQVQAKMENGVLNIRLGKKAGYEKLTRVIEVK
;
A
#
# COMPACT_ATOMS: atom_id res chain seq x y z
N MET A 1 24.40 10.63 -25.45
CA MET A 1 23.21 9.98 -26.05
C MET A 1 22.49 9.29 -24.91
N ASP A 2 21.42 9.93 -24.42
CA ASP A 2 20.68 9.48 -23.25
C ASP A 2 19.95 8.18 -23.52
N LEU A 3 20.35 7.15 -22.78
CA LEU A 3 19.68 5.85 -22.74
C LEU A 3 18.36 6.02 -21.98
N VAL A 4 17.28 5.89 -22.74
CA VAL A 4 15.90 6.13 -22.34
C VAL A 4 15.55 5.44 -21.01
N LYS A 5 15.35 6.26 -19.97
CA LYS A 5 14.55 5.93 -18.79
C LYS A 5 13.07 5.82 -19.21
N TRP A 6 12.50 4.63 -19.18
CA TRP A 6 11.05 4.42 -19.22
C TRP A 6 10.73 3.13 -18.45
N THR A 7 9.95 3.16 -17.37
CA THR A 7 8.50 3.40 -17.42
C THR A 7 8.03 4.41 -16.35
N LYS A 8 7.74 5.64 -16.80
CA LYS A 8 6.68 6.47 -16.20
C LYS A 8 5.39 6.10 -16.93
N ASN A 9 4.32 5.87 -16.16
CA ASN A 9 2.95 5.49 -16.57
C ASN A 9 2.67 3.99 -16.77
N ILE A 10 2.71 3.24 -15.67
CA ILE A 10 1.62 2.30 -15.39
C ILE A 10 0.67 3.07 -14.47
N LYS A 11 -0.36 3.71 -15.03
CA LYS A 11 -1.50 4.13 -14.20
C LYS A 11 -2.30 2.86 -13.97
N PRO A 12 -2.28 2.24 -12.77
CA PRO A 12 -3.22 1.17 -12.48
C PRO A 12 -4.63 1.73 -12.74
N LYS A 13 -5.41 1.06 -13.58
CA LYS A 13 -6.80 1.44 -13.82
C LYS A 13 -7.56 1.08 -12.55
N PHE A 14 -7.61 2.04 -11.63
CA PHE A 14 -8.35 1.90 -10.39
C PHE A 14 -9.83 1.63 -10.71
N PRO A 15 -10.49 0.73 -9.96
CA PRO A 15 -11.95 0.66 -9.99
C PRO A 15 -12.54 2.02 -9.61
N LYS A 16 -13.60 2.47 -10.30
CA LYS A 16 -14.26 3.78 -10.06
C LYS A 16 -14.67 4.02 -8.59
N VAL A 17 -14.80 2.94 -7.80
CA VAL A 17 -15.07 2.98 -6.35
C VAL A 17 -13.90 3.58 -5.55
N VAL A 18 -12.66 3.38 -5.99
CA VAL A 18 -11.44 3.95 -5.38
C VAL A 18 -11.30 5.44 -5.74
N GLU A 19 -11.62 5.84 -6.98
CA GLU A 19 -11.69 7.25 -7.39
C GLU A 19 -12.74 8.03 -6.58
N ASN A 20 -13.92 7.44 -6.37
CA ASN A 20 -15.00 8.09 -5.63
C ASN A 20 -14.74 8.23 -4.13
N PHE A 21 -13.86 7.40 -3.53
CA PHE A 21 -13.45 7.55 -2.12
C PHE A 21 -12.28 8.54 -1.98
N PHE A 22 -11.29 8.46 -2.88
CA PHE A 22 -10.14 9.37 -2.91
C PHE A 22 -10.55 10.82 -3.23
N GLY A 23 -11.52 11.00 -4.13
CA GLY A 23 -12.10 12.31 -4.44
C GLY A 23 -13.03 12.85 -3.33
N LYS A 24 -13.58 12.00 -2.46
CA LYS A 24 -14.51 12.42 -1.39
C LYS A 24 -13.79 12.80 -0.09
N ILE A 25 -12.62 12.22 0.20
CA ILE A 25 -11.75 12.68 1.30
C ILE A 25 -11.11 14.04 0.98
N MET A 26 -10.80 14.31 -0.29
CA MET A 26 -10.26 15.60 -0.76
C MET A 26 -11.32 16.68 -1.02
N GLY A 27 -12.61 16.33 -1.02
CA GLY A 27 -13.66 17.16 -1.63
C GLY A 27 -14.63 17.88 -0.68
N GLN A 28 -14.64 17.61 0.62
CA GLN A 28 -15.59 18.25 1.55
C GLN A 28 -14.98 18.47 2.94
N GLY A 29 -14.57 19.71 3.22
CA GLY A 29 -14.30 20.18 4.59
C GLY A 29 -13.15 21.19 4.71
N SER A 30 -13.38 22.42 4.25
CA SER A 30 -12.82 23.70 4.75
C SER A 30 -11.63 23.70 5.73
N ALA A 31 -10.66 24.55 5.40
CA ALA A 31 -9.59 25.15 6.21
C ALA A 31 -8.23 24.42 6.26
N GLU A 32 -7.30 24.94 5.45
CA GLU A 32 -5.92 25.28 5.81
C GLU A 32 -5.28 24.50 6.98
N HIS A 33 -5.00 23.23 6.78
CA HIS A 33 -3.90 22.56 7.47
C HIS A 33 -3.25 21.63 6.43
N GLU A 34 -1.98 21.86 6.10
CA GLU A 34 -1.14 20.83 5.49
C GLU A 34 -1.05 19.66 6.47
N GLU A 35 -2.04 18.78 6.45
CA GLU A 35 -1.96 17.52 7.16
C GLU A 35 -0.83 16.73 6.51
N VAL A 36 0.27 16.54 7.25
CA VAL A 36 1.39 15.69 6.87
C VAL A 36 0.91 14.24 6.93
N ALA A 37 0.07 13.86 5.96
CA ALA A 37 -0.42 12.52 5.76
C ALA A 37 0.67 11.73 5.02
N THR A 38 1.57 11.11 5.77
CA THR A 38 2.58 10.24 5.18
C THR A 38 1.95 8.92 4.79
N LEU A 39 1.90 8.63 3.49
CA LEU A 39 1.54 7.31 3.00
C LEU A 39 2.56 6.28 3.50
N PRO A 40 2.18 5.27 4.28
CA PRO A 40 3.13 4.39 4.96
C PRO A 40 4.03 3.64 3.98
N SER A 41 5.35 3.65 4.21
CA SER A 41 6.34 3.03 3.33
C SER A 41 6.13 1.53 3.14
N VAL A 42 6.50 1.00 1.97
CA VAL A 42 6.28 -0.41 1.61
C VAL A 42 7.49 -1.02 0.93
N ASN A 43 7.83 -2.25 1.35
CA ASN A 43 8.76 -3.14 0.67
C ASN A 43 7.99 -4.34 0.10
N ILE A 44 8.39 -4.81 -1.08
CA ILE A 44 7.80 -5.96 -1.76
C ILE A 44 8.91 -6.86 -2.26
N SER A 45 8.86 -8.16 -1.95
CA SER A 45 9.78 -9.17 -2.47
C SER A 45 9.05 -10.34 -3.14
N ASP A 46 9.73 -10.95 -4.11
CA ASP A 46 9.31 -12.12 -4.87
C ASP A 46 10.19 -13.30 -4.44
N GLU A 47 9.76 -14.05 -3.42
CA GLU A 47 10.47 -15.19 -2.86
C GLU A 47 10.07 -16.49 -3.56
N ASN A 48 10.86 -17.56 -3.44
CA ASN A 48 10.61 -18.83 -4.14
C ASN A 48 9.19 -19.38 -3.93
N LYS A 49 8.63 -19.28 -2.72
CA LYS A 49 7.33 -19.86 -2.36
C LYS A 49 6.19 -18.85 -2.22
N ALA A 50 6.49 -17.56 -2.13
CA ALA A 50 5.51 -16.54 -1.80
C ALA A 50 5.95 -15.15 -2.29
N PHE A 51 5.00 -14.24 -2.44
CA PHE A 51 5.28 -12.81 -2.48
C PHE A 51 5.13 -12.25 -1.06
N GLU A 52 6.07 -11.40 -0.64
CA GLU A 52 6.02 -10.76 0.67
C GLU A 52 5.85 -9.25 0.51
N VAL A 53 4.96 -8.67 1.32
CA VAL A 53 4.69 -7.24 1.37
C VAL A 53 4.84 -6.78 2.81
N ALA A 54 5.77 -5.87 3.07
CA ALA A 54 5.98 -5.27 4.38
C ALA A 54 5.59 -3.80 4.35
N VAL A 55 4.66 -3.39 5.22
CA VAL A 55 4.17 -2.01 5.32
C VAL A 55 4.54 -1.44 6.68
N ALA A 56 5.23 -0.30 6.70
CA ALA A 56 5.56 0.41 7.94
C ALA A 56 4.32 1.15 8.46
N VAL A 57 3.74 0.67 9.55
CA VAL A 57 2.52 1.19 10.20
C VAL A 57 2.75 1.42 11.70
N PRO A 58 3.77 2.22 12.09
CA PRO A 58 4.01 2.51 13.49
C PRO A 58 2.78 3.21 14.11
N GLY A 59 2.51 2.97 15.39
CA GLY A 59 1.42 3.66 16.11
C GLY A 59 -0.01 3.27 15.71
N LEU A 60 -0.19 2.24 14.88
CA LEU A 60 -1.49 1.67 14.53
C LEU A 60 -1.71 0.32 15.22
N ASP A 61 -2.93 0.10 15.70
CA ASP A 61 -3.35 -1.19 16.24
C ASP A 61 -3.83 -2.10 15.10
N LYS A 62 -3.84 -3.43 15.35
CA LYS A 62 -4.32 -4.42 14.37
C LYS A 62 -5.77 -4.16 13.94
N LYS A 63 -6.59 -3.64 14.86
CA LYS A 63 -7.99 -3.29 14.62
C LYS A 63 -8.15 -2.08 13.69
N ASP A 64 -7.13 -1.24 13.59
CA ASP A 64 -7.15 -0.03 12.77
C ASP A 64 -6.79 -0.33 11.31
N ILE A 65 -6.39 -1.57 10.99
CA ILE A 65 -5.91 -1.98 9.68
C ILE A 65 -6.83 -3.05 9.10
N LYS A 66 -7.22 -2.85 7.84
CA LYS A 66 -7.96 -3.82 7.03
C LYS A 66 -7.10 -4.28 5.86
N VAL A 67 -7.01 -5.59 5.66
CA VAL A 67 -6.32 -6.21 4.53
C VAL A 67 -7.33 -7.05 3.77
N GLU A 68 -7.45 -6.80 2.47
CA GLU A 68 -8.44 -7.43 1.60
C GLU A 68 -7.76 -7.90 0.31
N VAL A 69 -8.13 -9.09 -0.17
CA VAL A 69 -7.81 -9.52 -1.53
C VAL A 69 -9.11 -9.60 -2.32
N GLN A 70 -9.21 -8.78 -3.35
CA GLN A 70 -10.42 -8.66 -4.16
C GLN A 70 -10.06 -8.38 -5.62
N ASP A 71 -10.69 -9.08 -6.55
CA ASP A 71 -10.59 -8.85 -8.01
C ASP A 71 -9.15 -8.81 -8.54
N GLY A 72 -8.25 -9.62 -7.96
CA GLY A 72 -6.82 -9.65 -8.33
C GLY A 72 -5.99 -8.51 -7.73
N TYR A 73 -6.50 -7.84 -6.70
CA TYR A 73 -5.79 -6.77 -5.97
C TYR A 73 -5.66 -7.10 -4.49
N LEU A 74 -4.48 -6.82 -3.91
CA LEU A 74 -4.26 -6.70 -2.47
C LEU A 74 -4.51 -5.25 -2.06
N LYS A 75 -5.51 -5.02 -1.22
CA LYS A 75 -5.85 -3.72 -0.64
C LYS A 75 -5.50 -3.70 0.84
N ILE A 76 -4.82 -2.64 1.26
CA ILE A 76 -4.43 -2.39 2.65
C ILE A 76 -4.95 -1.01 3.00
N SER A 77 -5.81 -0.89 3.99
CA SER A 77 -6.40 0.37 4.41
C SER A 77 -6.38 0.54 5.92
N SER A 78 -6.34 1.78 6.36
CA SER A 78 -6.57 2.15 7.75
C SER A 78 -7.52 3.34 7.80
N GLU A 79 -8.44 3.29 8.76
CA GLU A 79 -9.31 4.40 9.11
C GLU A 79 -8.92 4.87 10.50
N LYS A 80 -8.11 5.94 10.58
CA LYS A 80 -7.82 6.60 11.84
C LYS A 80 -8.41 8.00 11.77
N GLN A 81 -9.37 8.26 12.65
CA GLN A 81 -9.88 9.61 12.82
C GLN A 81 -8.82 10.43 13.53
N TYR A 82 -8.44 11.57 12.96
CA TYR A 82 -7.61 12.55 13.64
C TYR A 82 -8.29 12.95 14.95
N GLU A 83 -7.68 12.61 16.08
CA GLU A 83 -8.18 13.05 17.38
C GLU A 83 -8.07 14.57 17.46
N LYS A 84 -9.15 15.21 17.93
CA LYS A 84 -9.29 16.66 18.04
C LYS A 84 -8.16 17.29 18.88
N GLU A 85 -7.59 16.53 19.82
CA GLU A 85 -6.45 16.92 20.65
C GLU A 85 -5.14 17.19 19.87
N GLU A 86 -4.95 16.62 18.67
CA GLU A 86 -3.77 16.95 17.85
C GLU A 86 -3.90 18.30 17.13
N LYS A 87 -5.13 18.79 16.93
CA LYS A 87 -5.41 20.05 16.20
C LYS A 87 -5.16 21.28 17.07
N ASP A 88 -5.33 21.17 18.38
CA ASP A 88 -5.19 22.29 19.31
C ASP A 88 -3.76 22.42 19.89
N LYS A 89 -2.81 21.61 19.41
CA LYS A 89 -1.40 21.65 19.86
C LYS A 89 -0.58 22.65 19.05
N ASN A 90 0.16 23.52 19.73
CA ASN A 90 1.14 24.41 19.11
C ASN A 90 2.47 23.66 18.85
N TRP A 91 2.54 22.97 17.70
CA TRP A 91 3.71 22.20 17.31
C TRP A 91 4.87 23.10 16.91
N MET A 92 6.04 22.96 17.54
CA MET A 92 7.28 23.61 17.07
C MET A 92 7.81 22.96 15.77
N ARG A 93 7.60 21.65 15.61
CA ARG A 93 7.94 20.86 14.42
C ARG A 93 7.12 19.57 14.42
N ARG A 94 6.54 19.20 13.27
CA ARG A 94 5.79 17.95 13.06
C ARG A 94 6.22 17.33 11.74
N GLU A 95 6.76 16.12 11.78
CA GLU A 95 7.33 15.45 10.60
C GLU A 95 6.52 14.25 10.11
N PHE A 96 5.58 13.78 10.93
CA PHE A 96 4.69 12.66 10.61
C PHE A 96 3.31 12.90 11.20
N GLY A 97 2.31 12.25 10.61
CA GLY A 97 0.93 12.26 11.05
C GLY A 97 0.26 10.96 10.65
N TYR A 98 -0.69 10.53 11.48
CA TYR A 98 -1.47 9.32 11.23
C TYR A 98 -2.79 9.70 10.56
N ALA A 99 -2.82 9.61 9.23
CA ALA A 99 -4.02 9.77 8.43
C ALA A 99 -4.61 8.41 8.07
N SER A 100 -5.92 8.39 7.79
CA SER A 100 -6.52 7.29 7.03
C SER A 100 -5.77 7.11 5.71
N PHE A 101 -5.42 5.87 5.37
CA PHE A 101 -4.70 5.56 4.14
C PHE A 101 -5.31 4.36 3.43
N GLN A 102 -5.04 4.26 2.13
CA GLN A 102 -5.32 3.06 1.34
C GLN A 102 -4.18 2.84 0.33
N ARG A 103 -3.57 1.65 0.37
CA ARG A 103 -2.64 1.16 -0.67
C ARG A 103 -3.25 -0.03 -1.37
N VAL A 104 -3.10 -0.07 -2.69
CA VAL A 104 -3.63 -1.13 -3.55
C VAL A 104 -2.51 -1.64 -4.44
N PHE A 105 -2.31 -2.95 -4.44
CA PHE A 105 -1.31 -3.64 -5.23
C PHE A 105 -2.00 -4.64 -6.14
N GLN A 106 -1.64 -4.63 -7.42
CA GLN A 106 -2.09 -5.68 -8.33
C GLN A 106 -1.33 -6.97 -8.00
N LEU A 107 -2.05 -8.08 -7.87
CA LEU A 107 -1.45 -9.37 -7.63
C LEU A 107 -0.72 -9.88 -8.89
N PRO A 108 0.50 -10.42 -8.75
CA PRO A 108 1.15 -11.16 -9.83
C PRO A 108 0.29 -12.34 -10.28
N GLN A 109 0.41 -12.75 -11.55
CA GLN A 109 -0.39 -13.87 -12.09
C GLN A 109 -0.23 -15.18 -11.29
N GLY A 110 0.96 -15.40 -10.74
CA GLY A 110 1.29 -16.56 -9.93
C GLY A 110 0.90 -16.49 -8.46
N ALA A 111 0.35 -15.38 -7.98
CA ALA A 111 -0.12 -15.29 -6.60
C ALA A 111 -1.38 -16.14 -6.42
N ASP A 112 -1.48 -16.79 -5.28
CA ASP A 112 -2.62 -17.58 -4.83
C ASP A 112 -3.45 -16.76 -3.81
N PRO A 113 -4.63 -16.25 -4.19
CA PRO A 113 -5.50 -15.46 -3.31
C PRO A 113 -6.04 -16.23 -2.11
N GLU A 114 -5.99 -17.56 -2.11
CA GLU A 114 -6.46 -18.39 -0.99
C GLU A 114 -5.37 -18.56 0.08
N GLN A 115 -4.10 -18.36 -0.28
CA GLN A 115 -2.95 -18.51 0.62
C GLN A 115 -2.42 -17.15 1.09
N VAL A 116 -3.23 -16.42 1.84
CA VAL A 116 -2.85 -15.10 2.39
C VAL A 116 -2.68 -15.20 3.89
N GLN A 117 -1.54 -14.71 4.39
CA GLN A 117 -1.27 -14.57 5.82
C GLN A 117 -0.83 -13.14 6.10
N ALA A 118 -1.27 -12.58 7.23
CA ALA A 118 -0.88 -11.26 7.67
C ALA A 118 -0.46 -11.31 9.14
N LYS A 119 0.68 -10.70 9.47
CA LYS A 119 1.20 -10.56 10.83
C LYS A 119 1.69 -9.14 11.04
N MET A 120 1.25 -8.53 12.12
CA MET A 120 1.76 -7.23 12.56
C MET A 120 2.69 -7.41 13.76
N GLU A 121 3.91 -6.88 13.64
CA GLU A 121 4.97 -7.00 14.64
C GLU A 121 5.86 -5.75 14.59
N ASN A 122 6.15 -5.15 15.75
CA ASN A 122 7.05 -3.99 15.89
C ASN A 122 6.72 -2.81 14.94
N GLY A 123 5.43 -2.50 14.75
CA GLY A 123 4.98 -1.42 13.87
C GLY A 123 5.09 -1.73 12.37
N VAL A 124 5.29 -3.00 11.99
CA VAL A 124 5.33 -3.44 10.60
C VAL A 124 4.25 -4.49 10.35
N LEU A 125 3.44 -4.26 9.31
CA LEU A 125 2.49 -5.24 8.79
C LEU A 125 3.17 -6.06 7.70
N ASN A 126 3.38 -7.35 7.96
CA ASN A 126 3.93 -8.31 7.02
C ASN A 126 2.80 -9.14 6.43
N ILE A 127 2.65 -9.11 5.11
CA ILE A 127 1.67 -9.89 4.36
C ILE A 127 2.42 -10.87 3.48
N ARG A 128 2.06 -12.15 3.58
CA ARG A 128 2.61 -13.23 2.78
C ARG A 128 1.51 -13.78 1.88
N LEU A 129 1.76 -13.77 0.58
CA LEU A 129 0.87 -14.30 -0.47
C LEU A 129 1.53 -15.53 -1.07
N GLY A 130 0.94 -16.70 -0.89
CA GLY A 130 1.43 -17.94 -1.50
C GLY A 130 1.47 -17.85 -3.02
N LYS A 131 2.29 -18.70 -3.64
CA LYS A 131 2.29 -18.90 -5.09
C LYS A 131 1.44 -20.10 -5.45
N LYS A 132 0.72 -20.00 -6.57
CA LYS A 132 -0.03 -21.12 -7.16
C LYS A 132 0.91 -22.30 -7.40
N ALA A 133 0.42 -23.52 -7.11
CA ALA A 133 1.18 -24.73 -7.38
C ALA A 133 1.59 -24.82 -8.86
N GLY A 134 2.86 -25.08 -9.12
CA GLY A 134 3.41 -25.16 -10.49
C GLY A 134 3.67 -23.81 -11.16
N TYR A 135 3.47 -22.68 -10.48
CA TYR A 135 3.89 -21.39 -11.01
C TYR A 135 5.40 -21.21 -10.89
N GLU A 136 6.10 -21.35 -12.02
CA GLU A 136 7.50 -20.96 -12.15
C GLU A 136 7.63 -19.72 -13.05
N LYS A 137 8.43 -18.75 -12.60
CA LYS A 137 8.69 -17.53 -13.34
C LYS A 137 9.65 -17.83 -14.48
N LEU A 138 9.10 -18.02 -15.68
CA LEU A 138 9.89 -18.19 -16.90
C LEU A 138 10.71 -16.93 -17.16
N THR A 139 12.02 -17.02 -16.93
CA THR A 139 12.97 -15.94 -17.21
C THR A 139 13.83 -16.36 -18.40
N ARG A 140 13.91 -15.51 -19.43
CA ARG A 140 14.83 -15.70 -20.56
C ARG A 140 15.81 -14.56 -20.59
N VAL A 141 17.10 -14.88 -20.62
CA VAL A 141 18.16 -13.88 -20.88
C VAL A 141 18.27 -13.76 -22.39
N ILE A 142 18.12 -12.54 -22.90
CA ILE A 142 18.28 -12.23 -24.32
C ILE A 142 19.63 -11.55 -24.48
N GLU A 143 20.47 -12.09 -25.35
CA GLU A 143 21.75 -11.50 -25.70
C GLU A 143 21.51 -10.26 -26.57
N VAL A 144 22.11 -9.13 -26.18
CA VAL A 144 22.01 -7.87 -26.93
C VAL A 144 23.07 -7.92 -28.04
N LYS A 145 22.63 -7.73 -29.30
CA LYS A 145 23.50 -7.64 -30.48
C LYS A 145 23.79 -6.19 -30.85
#